data_AF-A0A533UMN2-F1
#
_entry.id   AF-A0A533UMN2-F1
#
_cell.length_a   1.000
_cell.length_b   1.000
_cell.length_c   1.000
_cell.angle_alpha   90.00
_cell.angle_beta   90.00
_cell.angle_gamma   90.00
#
_symmetry.space_group_name_H-M   'P 1'
#
loop_
_entity.id
_entity.type
_entity.pdbx_description
1 polymer ?
#
loop_
_entity_poly.entity_id
_entity_poly.type
_entity_poly.pdbx_seq_one_letter_code
_entity_poly.pdbx_strand_id
1 'polypeptide(L)' 'IIKMNPTERRELARGKTLGYLFFEPSTRTRLSFEAAMASLGGTSIGIADASSSSAKKGESLADTVKIMSLYSDVLVLRHQ' A
#
# COMPACT_ATOMS: atom_id res chain seq x y z
N ILE A 1 11.32 3.92 16.84
CA ILE A 1 11.14 2.57 16.24
C ILE A 1 12.28 1.62 16.58
N ILE A 2 13.55 1.92 16.24
CA ILE A 2 14.67 0.95 16.40
C ILE A 2 14.92 0.51 17.86
N LYS A 3 14.60 1.37 18.85
CA LYS A 3 14.73 1.05 20.28
C LYS A 3 13.49 0.37 20.90
N MET A 4 12.39 0.22 20.14
CA MET A 4 11.14 -0.36 20.64
C MET A 4 11.18 -1.88 20.56
N ASN A 5 10.59 -2.54 21.56
CA ASN A 5 10.43 -3.99 21.49
C ASN A 5 9.41 -4.38 20.39
N PRO A 6 9.40 -5.64 19.92
CA PRO A 6 8.52 -6.05 18.83
C PRO A 6 7.02 -5.86 19.09
N THR A 7 6.58 -5.92 20.34
CA THR A 7 5.16 -5.73 20.68
C THR A 7 4.77 -4.27 20.60
N GLU A 8 5.53 -3.37 21.22
CA GLU A 8 5.33 -1.91 21.11
C GLU A 8 5.35 -1.43 19.66
N ARG A 9 6.26 -1.98 18.85
CA ARG A 9 6.37 -1.64 17.44
C ARG A 9 5.11 -2.01 16.66
N ARG A 10 4.49 -3.15 16.97
CA ARG A 10 3.25 -3.61 16.32
C ARG A 10 2.02 -2.79 16.71
N GLU A 11 2.08 -2.02 17.78
CA GLU A 11 0.98 -1.12 18.14
C GLU A 11 0.96 0.14 17.27
N LEU A 12 2.10 0.52 16.65
CA LEU A 12 2.22 1.78 15.91
C LEU A 12 1.27 1.89 14.72
N ALA A 13 0.98 0.78 14.06
CA ALA A 13 0.06 0.73 12.93
C ALA A 13 -1.06 -0.31 13.11
N ARG A 14 -1.34 -0.73 14.35
CA ARG A 14 -2.42 -1.68 14.63
C ARG A 14 -3.74 -1.13 14.09
N GLY A 15 -4.40 -1.94 13.25
CA GLY A 15 -5.67 -1.58 12.61
C GLY A 15 -5.54 -0.52 11.50
N LYS A 16 -4.31 -0.15 11.11
CA LYS A 16 -4.05 0.76 9.98
C LYS A 16 -3.77 -0.01 8.71
N THR A 17 -4.30 0.50 7.61
CA THR A 17 -4.21 -0.13 6.29
C THR A 17 -3.43 0.74 5.32
N LEU A 18 -2.39 0.18 4.71
CA LEU A 18 -1.66 0.78 3.60
C LEU A 18 -2.28 0.36 2.27
N GLY A 19 -2.79 1.33 1.53
CA GLY A 19 -3.09 1.22 0.11
C GLY A 19 -1.81 1.29 -0.72
N TYR A 20 -1.67 0.48 -1.75
CA TYR A 20 -0.63 0.66 -2.76
C TYR A 20 -1.16 0.58 -4.20
N LEU A 21 -0.66 1.47 -5.05
CA LEU A 21 -1.00 1.55 -6.47
C LEU A 21 0.29 1.66 -7.29
N PHE A 22 0.70 0.55 -7.90
CA PHE A 22 1.88 0.47 -8.76
C PHE A 22 1.45 0.27 -10.21
N PHE A 23 1.45 1.37 -10.98
CA PHE A 23 1.16 1.35 -12.42
C PHE A 23 2.35 0.91 -13.27
N GLU A 24 3.54 0.93 -12.68
CA GLU A 24 4.75 0.32 -13.20
C GLU A 24 5.23 -0.78 -12.24
N PRO A 25 5.71 -1.93 -12.76
CA PRO A 25 6.27 -2.98 -11.91
C PRO A 25 7.42 -2.47 -11.03
N SER A 26 7.27 -2.62 -9.71
CA SER A 26 8.35 -2.31 -8.76
C SER A 26 8.31 -3.19 -7.52
N THR A 27 8.67 -4.46 -7.72
CA THR A 27 8.62 -5.51 -6.69
C THR A 27 9.38 -5.13 -5.41
N ARG A 28 10.59 -4.55 -5.54
CA ARG A 28 11.41 -4.18 -4.37
C ARG A 28 10.75 -3.09 -3.53
N THR A 29 10.22 -2.05 -4.19
CA THR A 29 9.57 -0.95 -3.48
C THR A 29 8.28 -1.45 -2.82
N ARG A 30 7.42 -2.16 -3.54
CA ARG A 30 6.19 -2.73 -2.98
C ARG A 30 6.46 -3.61 -1.76
N LEU A 31 7.34 -4.60 -1.89
CA LEU A 31 7.67 -5.52 -0.79
C LEU A 31 8.25 -4.78 0.42
N SER A 32 9.05 -3.73 0.21
CA SER A 32 9.61 -2.97 1.33
C SER A 32 8.53 -2.25 2.14
N PHE A 33 7.51 -1.68 1.49
CA PHE A 33 6.39 -1.02 2.17
C PHE A 33 5.44 -2.03 2.83
N GLU A 34 5.13 -3.15 2.17
CA GLU A 34 4.33 -4.23 2.75
C GLU A 34 5.02 -4.80 4.01
N ALA A 35 6.32 -5.08 3.93
CA ALA A 35 7.10 -5.56 5.06
C ALA A 35 7.17 -4.56 6.21
N ALA A 36 7.30 -3.26 5.90
CA ALA A 36 7.26 -2.20 6.90
C ALA A 36 5.92 -2.16 7.62
N MET A 37 4.80 -2.21 6.90
CA MET A 37 3.47 -2.19 7.52
C MET A 37 3.18 -3.43 8.35
N ALA A 38 3.52 -4.61 7.84
CA ALA A 38 3.40 -5.85 8.61
C ALA A 38 4.24 -5.79 9.89
N SER A 39 5.46 -5.24 9.83
CA SER A 39 6.33 -5.06 11.00
C SER A 39 5.79 -4.07 12.03
N LEU A 40 4.97 -3.11 11.60
CA LEU A 40 4.29 -2.12 12.45
C LEU A 40 2.89 -2.59 12.91
N GLY A 41 2.49 -3.82 12.56
CA GLY A 41 1.20 -4.41 12.96
C GLY A 41 0.00 -3.95 12.14
N GLY A 42 0.24 -3.31 11.00
CA GLY A 42 -0.81 -2.94 10.05
C GLY A 42 -0.99 -3.95 8.93
N THR A 43 -1.91 -3.63 8.04
CA THR A 43 -2.25 -4.43 6.84
C THR A 43 -1.93 -3.63 5.58
N SER A 44 -1.90 -4.31 4.44
CA SER A 44 -1.68 -3.68 3.14
C SER A 44 -2.58 -4.29 2.06
N ILE A 45 -3.11 -3.45 1.18
CA ILE A 45 -4.03 -3.82 0.09
C ILE A 45 -3.66 -2.97 -1.13
N GLY A 46 -3.75 -3.52 -2.33
CA GLY A 46 -3.54 -2.70 -3.51
C GLY A 46 -3.29 -3.44 -4.80
N ILE A 47 -2.93 -2.66 -5.82
CA ILE A 47 -2.62 -3.11 -7.16
C ILE A 47 -1.09 -3.10 -7.33
N ALA A 48 -0.51 -4.28 -7.52
CA ALA A 48 0.94 -4.47 -7.69
C ALA A 48 1.41 -4.34 -9.15
N ASP A 49 0.48 -4.49 -10.09
CA ASP A 49 0.72 -4.43 -11.52
C ASP A 49 -0.57 -4.01 -12.24
N ALA A 50 -0.64 -2.73 -12.61
CA ALA A 50 -1.79 -2.23 -13.36
C ALA A 50 -1.87 -2.80 -14.79
N SER A 51 -0.79 -3.43 -15.32
CA SER A 51 -0.80 -4.01 -16.66
C SER A 51 -1.61 -5.31 -16.75
N SER A 52 -1.76 -6.02 -15.63
CA SER A 52 -2.59 -7.23 -15.50
C SER A 52 -3.98 -6.96 -14.91
N SER A 53 -4.15 -5.84 -14.20
CA SER A 53 -5.46 -5.39 -13.72
C SER A 53 -6.19 -4.57 -14.79
N SER A 54 -7.49 -4.37 -14.62
CA SER A 54 -8.38 -3.69 -15.57
C SER A 54 -8.10 -2.19 -15.77
N ALA A 55 -6.89 -1.69 -15.51
CA ALA A 55 -6.49 -0.31 -15.83
C ALA A 55 -6.51 -0.01 -17.35
N LYS A 56 -6.69 -1.02 -18.20
CA LYS A 56 -7.02 -0.87 -19.62
C LYS A 56 -8.49 -0.50 -19.90
N LYS A 57 -9.37 -0.45 -18.91
CA LYS A 57 -10.82 -0.20 -19.08
C LYS A 57 -11.27 1.26 -18.97
N GLY A 58 -10.35 2.22 -18.99
CA GLY A 58 -10.70 3.65 -19.02
C GLY A 58 -11.10 4.25 -17.67
N GLU A 59 -10.88 3.54 -16.55
CA GLU A 59 -10.95 4.13 -15.22
C GLU A 59 -9.77 5.09 -15.04
N SER A 60 -10.05 6.31 -14.57
CA SER A 60 -9.00 7.31 -14.38
C SER A 60 -8.14 6.96 -13.16
N LEU A 61 -6.87 7.40 -13.18
CA LEU A 61 -6.00 7.36 -11.99
C LEU A 61 -6.69 8.03 -10.79
N ALA A 62 -7.38 9.14 -11.01
CA ALA A 62 -8.09 9.87 -9.98
C ALA A 62 -9.22 9.05 -9.34
N ASP A 63 -10.00 8.33 -10.14
CA ASP A 63 -11.06 7.44 -9.65
C ASP A 63 -10.49 6.27 -8.85
N THR A 64 -9.40 5.68 -9.35
CA THR A 64 -8.71 4.58 -8.68
C THR A 64 -8.16 5.03 -7.32
N VAL A 65 -7.51 6.18 -7.25
CA VAL A 65 -7.01 6.79 -6.01
C VAL A 65 -8.16 7.10 -5.06
N LYS A 66 -9.27 7.65 -5.56
CA LYS A 66 -10.44 7.99 -4.76
C LYS A 66 -11.04 6.74 -4.12
N ILE A 67 -11.23 5.66 -4.89
CA ILE A 67 -11.73 4.39 -4.35
C ILE A 67 -10.75 3.81 -3.32
N MET A 68 -9.45 3.77 -3.64
CA MET A 68 -8.46 3.22 -2.72
C MET A 68 -8.35 4.00 -1.40
N SER A 69 -8.57 5.32 -1.44
CA SER A 69 -8.59 6.17 -0.23
C SER A 69 -9.75 5.83 0.73
N LEU A 70 -10.81 5.19 0.26
CA LEU A 70 -11.91 4.71 1.12
C LEU A 70 -11.53 3.45 1.90
N TYR A 71 -10.52 2.70 1.43
CA TYR A 71 -10.11 1.42 1.99
C TYR A 71 -8.78 1.47 2.76
N SER A 72 -8.09 2.61 2.74
CA SER A 72 -6.75 2.75 3.29
C SER A 72 -6.59 4.01 4.13
N ASP A 73 -5.76 3.93 5.17
CA ASP A 73 -5.36 5.08 6.00
C ASP A 73 -4.21 5.87 5.35
N VAL A 74 -3.40 5.20 4.52
CA VAL A 74 -2.25 5.79 3.83
C VAL A 74 -2.09 5.13 2.46
N LEU A 75 -1.65 5.91 1.47
CA LEU A 75 -1.52 5.46 0.10
C LEU A 75 -0.07 5.62 -0.40
N VAL A 76 0.48 4.56 -0.99
CA VAL A 76 1.70 4.63 -1.81
C VAL A 76 1.29 4.55 -3.27
N LEU A 77 1.56 5.62 -4.02
CA LEU A 77 1.30 5.71 -5.45
C LEU A 77 2.62 5.74 -6.21
N ARG A 78 2.74 4.88 -7.22
CA ARG A 78 3.80 4.93 -8.24
C ARG A 78 3.16 4.95 -9.62
N HIS A 79 3.41 6.02 -10.35
CA HIS A 79 2.94 6.29 -11.71
C HIS A 79 4.12 6.82 -12.55
N GLN A 80 4.06 6.67 -13.89
CA GLN A 80 5.00 7.28 -14.83
C GLN A 80 5.02 8.81 -14.70
#